data_AF-A0A0U3PHL6-F1
#
_entry.id   AF-A0A0U3PHL6-F1
#
_cell.length_a   1.000
_cell.length_b   1.000
_cell.length_c   1.000
_cell.angle_alpha   90.00
_cell.angle_beta   90.00
_cell.angle_gamma   90.00
#
_symmetry.space_group_name_H-M   'P 1'
#
loop_
_entity.id
_entity.type
_entity.pdbx_description
1 polymer ?
#
loop_
_entity_poly.entity_id
_entity_poly.type
_entity_poly.pdbx_seq_one_letter_code
_entity_poly.pdbx_strand_id
1 'polypeptide(L)' 'MYIVSGVMRYFHRPVGETGAPDYVDLKAGQLVHTPAMVEHAALFLEDCTFLNITSEKRDQATYEDDIVRVNLYPGT' A
#
# COMPACT_ATOMS: atom_id res chain seq x y z
N MET A 1 -2.28 -0.90 7.02
CA MET A 1 -3.61 -1.23 6.44
C MET A 1 -4.13 -2.52 7.06
N TYR A 2 -5.40 -2.56 7.45
CA TYR A 2 -6.08 -3.72 8.04
C TYR A 2 -7.25 -4.17 7.16
N ILE A 3 -7.37 -5.45 6.87
CA ILE A 3 -8.45 -5.99 6.03
C ILE A 3 -9.66 -6.34 6.89
N VAL A 4 -10.80 -5.71 6.59
CA VAL A 4 -12.10 -6.03 7.20
C VAL A 4 -12.75 -7.19 6.47
N SER A 5 -12.76 -7.14 5.13
CA SER A 5 -13.28 -8.20 4.26
C SER A 5 -12.53 -8.19 2.92
N GLY A 6 -12.56 -9.32 2.20
CA GLY A 6 -11.91 -9.45 0.89
C GLY A 6 -10.44 -9.91 0.97
N VAL A 7 -9.75 -9.80 -0.18
CA VAL A 7 -8.33 -10.07 -0.33
C VAL A 7 -7.63 -8.95 -1.09
N MET A 8 -6.53 -8.45 -0.53
CA MET A 8 -5.67 -7.43 -1.12
C MET A 8 -4.25 -7.96 -1.28
N ARG A 9 -3.69 -7.89 -2.48
CA ARG A 9 -2.26 -8.05 -2.71
C ARG A 9 -1.54 -6.73 -2.45
N TYR A 10 -0.63 -6.74 -1.50
CA TYR A 10 0.20 -5.60 -1.15
C TYR A 10 1.59 -5.79 -1.75
N PHE A 11 1.96 -4.95 -2.72
CA PHE A 11 3.30 -4.89 -3.28
C PHE A 11 4.16 -3.93 -2.49
N HIS A 12 5.43 -4.27 -2.26
CA HIS A 12 6.37 -3.36 -1.61
C HIS A 12 7.81 -3.56 -2.07
N ARG A 13 8.59 -2.47 -2.05
CA ARG A 13 10.05 -2.49 -2.05
C ARG A 13 10.62 -1.22 -1.38
N PRO A 14 11.84 -1.27 -0.83
CA PRO A 14 12.55 -0.06 -0.41
C PRO A 14 12.68 0.96 -1.55
N VAL A 15 12.60 2.25 -1.21
CA VAL A 15 12.79 3.34 -2.19
C VAL A 15 14.15 3.21 -2.89
N GLY A 16 14.15 3.36 -4.22
CA GLY A 16 15.36 3.34 -5.04
C GLY A 16 15.81 1.94 -5.49
N GLU A 17 15.15 0.88 -5.01
CA GLU A 17 15.34 -0.45 -5.60
C GLU A 17 14.71 -0.52 -7.00
N THR A 18 15.44 -1.12 -7.94
CA THR A 18 15.00 -1.24 -9.34
C THR A 18 14.46 -2.62 -9.69
N GLY A 19 14.51 -3.56 -8.76
CA GLY A 19 13.99 -4.92 -8.91
C GLY A 19 12.46 -4.97 -8.91
N ALA A 20 11.92 -6.14 -9.23
CA ALA A 20 10.49 -6.41 -9.04
C ALA A 20 10.14 -6.31 -7.54
N PRO A 21 8.99 -5.71 -7.17
CA PRO A 21 8.58 -5.65 -5.78
C PRO A 21 8.19 -7.05 -5.27
N ASP A 22 8.42 -7.28 -3.99
CA ASP A 22 7.82 -8.40 -3.28
C ASP A 22 6.32 -8.14 -3.06
N TYR A 23 5.57 -9.19 -2.78
CA TYR A 23 4.17 -9.04 -2.40
C TYR A 23 3.71 -10.01 -1.32
N VAL A 24 2.66 -9.60 -0.62
CA VAL A 24 1.91 -10.44 0.32
C VAL A 24 0.42 -10.28 0.06
N ASP A 25 -0.31 -11.40 0.07
CA ASP A 25 -1.76 -11.41 0.01
C ASP A 25 -2.34 -11.33 1.42
N LEU A 26 -3.08 -10.26 1.70
CA LEU A 26 -3.72 -10.00 2.99
C LEU A 26 -5.20 -10.35 2.90
N LYS A 27 -5.69 -11.07 3.90
CA LYS A 27 -7.07 -11.50 4.06
C LYS A 27 -7.70 -10.83 5.29
N ALA A 28 -9.02 -10.93 5.42
CA ALA A 28 -9.77 -10.46 6.58
C ALA A 28 -9.07 -10.81 7.91
N GLY A 29 -8.93 -9.81 8.79
CA GLY A 29 -8.24 -9.94 10.07
C GLY A 29 -6.73 -9.71 10.03
N GLN A 30 -6.13 -9.60 8.85
CA GLN A 30 -4.69 -9.36 8.71
C GLN A 30 -4.36 -7.88 8.55
N LEU A 31 -3.15 -7.51 8.99
CA LEU A 31 -2.61 -6.16 8.97
C LEU A 31 -1.25 -6.16 8.28
N VAL A 32 -1.01 -5.15 7.46
CA VAL A 32 0.33 -4.77 6.99
C VAL A 32 0.70 -3.39 7.52
N HIS A 33 1.95 -3.25 7.95
CA HIS A 33 2.55 -1.99 8.32
C HIS A 33 3.42 -1.48 7.17
N THR A 34 3.21 -0.23 6.76
CA THR A 34 3.98 0.43 5.71
C THR A 34 4.90 1.45 6.37
N PRO A 35 6.19 1.14 6.57
CA PRO A 35 7.11 2.10 7.16
C PRO A 35 7.43 3.22 6.16
N ALA A 36 8.04 4.30 6.66
CA ALA A 36 8.52 5.39 5.82
C ALA A 36 9.50 4.89 4.75
N MET A 37 9.55 5.61 3.62
CA MET A 37 10.46 5.31 2.49
C MET A 37 10.28 3.90 1.90
N VAL A 38 9.03 3.44 1.80
CA VAL A 38 8.65 2.21 1.10
C VAL A 38 7.71 2.53 -0.05
N GLU A 39 8.13 2.17 -1.25
CA GLU A 39 7.27 2.17 -2.42
C GLU A 39 6.26 1.03 -2.26
N HIS A 40 4.97 1.32 -2.43
CA HIS A 40 3.93 0.31 -2.24
C HIS A 40 2.73 0.54 -3.17
N ALA A 41 2.02 -0.56 -3.45
CA ALA A 41 0.78 -0.55 -4.20
C ALA A 41 -0.17 -1.62 -3.66
N ALA A 42 -1.47 -1.36 -3.80
CA ALA A 42 -2.53 -2.28 -3.44
C ALA A 42 -3.27 -2.74 -4.69
N LEU A 43 -3.33 -4.05 -4.92
CA LEU A 43 -4.19 -4.68 -5.91
C LEU A 43 -5.28 -5.48 -5.19
N PHE A 44 -6.54 -5.09 -5.38
CA PHE A 44 -7.68 -5.80 -4.80
C PHE A 44 -8.05 -6.98 -5.70
N LEU A 45 -7.94 -8.20 -5.16
CA LEU A 45 -8.18 -9.44 -5.92
C LEU A 45 -9.67 -9.83 -5.93
N GLU A 46 -10.44 -9.26 -5.00
CA GLU A 46 -11.89 -9.39 -4.86
C GLU A 46 -12.43 -8.13 -4.16
N ASP A 47 -13.75 -8.01 -4.03
CA ASP A 47 -14.40 -6.91 -3.32
C ASP A 47 -13.86 -6.80 -1.88
N CYS A 48 -13.13 -5.72 -1.62
CA CYS A 48 -12.35 -5.57 -0.40
C CYS A 48 -12.76 -4.32 0.38
N THR A 49 -13.02 -4.49 1.68
CA THR A 49 -13.13 -3.38 2.63
C THR A 49 -11.90 -3.42 3.53
N PHE A 50 -11.19 -2.30 3.61
CA PHE A 50 -9.99 -2.18 4.44
C PHE A 50 -9.95 -0.83 5.15
N LEU A 51 -9.18 -0.78 6.23
CA LEU A 51 -8.89 0.44 6.98
C LEU A 51 -7.44 0.86 6.70
N ASN A 52 -7.27 2.09 6.21
CA ASN A 52 -5.98 2.74 6.17
C ASN A 52 -5.85 3.69 7.38
N ILE A 53 -4.88 3.44 8.23
CA ILE A 53 -4.72 4.11 9.53
C ILE A 53 -3.32 4.72 9.55
N THR A 54 -3.23 6.01 9.88
CA THR A 54 -1.97 6.75 9.98
C THR A 54 -2.01 7.71 11.17
N SER A 55 -0.84 7.98 11.77
CA SER A 55 -0.65 9.07 12.73
C SER A 55 -0.52 10.43 12.04
N GLU A 56 -0.23 10.43 10.74
CA GLU A 56 0.06 11.65 9.99
C GLU A 56 -1.21 12.42 9.64
N LYS A 57 -1.05 13.73 9.41
CA LYS A 57 -2.14 14.58 8.93
C LYS A 57 -2.61 14.09 7.57
N ARG A 58 -3.93 14.11 7.37
CA ARG A 58 -4.57 13.61 6.15
C ARG A 58 -5.31 14.70 5.38
N ASP A 59 -5.00 15.97 5.63
CA ASP A 59 -5.45 17.03 4.73
C ASP A 59 -4.79 16.85 3.35
N GLN A 60 -5.54 17.21 2.30
CA GLN A 60 -5.17 16.91 0.92
C GLN A 60 -3.81 17.52 0.54
N ALA A 61 -3.53 18.75 0.97
CA ALA A 61 -2.30 19.45 0.62
C ALA A 61 -1.08 18.76 1.24
N THR A 62 -1.09 18.55 2.56
CA THR A 62 0.01 17.87 3.25
C THR A 62 0.24 16.46 2.72
N TYR A 63 -0.83 15.73 2.38
CA TYR A 63 -0.69 14.39 1.82
C TYR A 63 -0.04 14.36 0.44
N GLU A 64 -0.49 15.22 -0.49
CA GLU A 64 0.07 15.22 -1.85
C GLU A 64 1.51 15.70 -1.89
N ASP A 65 1.91 16.59 -0.97
CA ASP A 65 3.31 17.05 -0.84
C ASP A 65 4.25 15.97 -0.27
N ASP A 66 3.72 15.03 0.53
CA ASP A 66 4.50 13.95 1.18
C ASP A 66 4.65 12.69 0.31
N ILE A 67 3.84 12.54 -0.74
CA ILE A 67 3.86 11.35 -1.61
C ILE A 67 4.58 11.60 -2.93
N VAL A 68 5.34 10.59 -3.36
CA VAL A 68 5.92 10.53 -4.71
C VAL A 68 5.27 9.38 -5.46
N ARG A 69 4.66 9.69 -6.61
CA ARG A 69 4.09 8.67 -7.51
C ARG A 69 5.21 7.97 -8.26
N VAL A 70 5.25 6.65 -8.21
CA VAL A 70 6.24 5.81 -8.90
C VAL A 70 5.56 4.71 -9.69
N ASN A 71 6.24 4.19 -10.72
CA ASN A 71 5.79 3.00 -11.45
C ASN A 71 6.34 1.75 -10.76
N LEU A 72 5.56 1.18 -9.84
CA LEU A 72 5.99 0.05 -9.01
C LEU A 72 5.62 -1.31 -9.61
N TYR A 73 4.45 -1.42 -10.21
CA TYR A 73 3.94 -2.67 -10.76
C TYR A 73 3.43 -2.43 -12.19
N PRO A 74 4.01 -3.10 -13.20
CA PRO A 74 3.59 -2.96 -14.59
C PRO A 74 2.29 -3.75 -14.79
N GLY A 75 1.14 -3.12 -14.54
CA GLY A 75 -0.17 -3.77 -14.72
C GLY A 75 -1.38 -2.88 -14.56
N THR A 76 -1.21 -1.57 -14.55
CA THR A 76 -2.28 -0.56 -14.52
C THR A 76 -1.96 0.56 -15.48
#